data_AF-A0A6G0ZP05-F1
#
_entry.id   AF-A0A6G0ZP05-F1
#
_cell.length_a   1.000
_cell.length_b   1.000
_cell.length_c   1.000
_cell.angle_alpha   90.00
_cell.angle_beta   90.00
_cell.angle_gamma   90.00
#
_symmetry.space_group_name_H-M   'P 1'
#
loop_
_entity.id
_entity.type
_entity.pdbx_description
1 polymer ?
#
loop_
_entity_poly.entity_id
_entity_poly.type
_entity_poly.pdbx_seq_one_letter_code
_entity_poly.pdbx_strand_id
1 'polypeptide(L)'
;MAEQFMPQREKCLKIISNFKFRKINRPLSSGEVKWRCMVKTCGAFLKMVGDDDDRITEQSLNHNHESMSDQNLQKQFVTGVVKRKATEDICTKPSKIFCNGIKNIATEHLQVSDVRNIKRKIYNARRKILPSFP
;
A
#
# COMPACT_ATOMS: atom_id res chain seq x y z
N MET A 1 -2.00 -15.75 -6.61
CA MET A 1 -3.00 -14.91 -5.91
C MET A 1 -2.41 -13.51 -5.82
N ALA A 2 -2.99 -12.53 -6.52
CA ALA A 2 -2.50 -11.15 -6.50
C ALA A 2 -3.17 -10.41 -5.33
N GLU A 3 -2.37 -9.94 -4.37
CA GLU A 3 -2.92 -9.15 -3.26
C GLU A 3 -3.04 -7.68 -3.69
N GLN A 4 -4.28 -7.19 -3.76
CA GLN A 4 -4.58 -5.81 -4.10
C GLN A 4 -4.42 -4.93 -2.85
N PHE A 5 -3.59 -3.89 -2.95
CA PHE A 5 -3.30 -2.98 -1.84
C PHE A 5 -3.79 -1.57 -2.15
N MET A 6 -4.70 -1.05 -1.32
CA MET A 6 -5.22 0.32 -1.46
C MET A 6 -4.54 1.28 -0.46
N PRO A 7 -3.52 2.07 -0.84
CA PRO A 7 -2.96 3.11 0.03
C PRO A 7 -3.91 4.30 0.20
N GLN A 8 -3.68 5.10 1.25
CA GLN A 8 -4.47 6.25 1.71
C GLN A 8 -4.69 7.40 0.69
N ARG A 9 -4.03 7.38 -0.46
CA ARG A 9 -4.31 8.28 -1.58
C ARG A 9 -4.67 7.37 -2.72
N GLU A 10 -5.94 7.35 -3.15
CA GLU A 10 -6.64 6.79 -4.33
C GLU A 10 -5.81 6.22 -5.52
N LYS A 11 -4.64 5.68 -5.26
CA LYS A 11 -3.67 5.15 -6.21
C LYS A 11 -3.64 3.67 -5.93
N CYS A 12 -4.40 2.92 -6.71
CA CYS A 12 -4.41 1.47 -6.63
C CYS A 12 -2.96 0.96 -6.76
N LEU A 13 -2.53 0.16 -5.79
CA LEU A 13 -1.27 -0.57 -5.84
C LEU A 13 -1.58 -2.06 -5.93
N LYS A 14 -0.88 -2.76 -6.82
CA LYS A 14 -0.90 -4.23 -6.87
C LYS A 14 0.46 -4.75 -6.41
N ILE A 15 0.47 -5.79 -5.61
CA ILE A 15 1.68 -6.50 -5.19
C ILE A 15 1.70 -7.84 -5.94
N ILE A 16 2.77 -8.07 -6.71
CA ILE A 16 3.00 -9.35 -7.39
C ILE A 16 4.43 -9.77 -7.08
N SER A 17 4.62 -10.96 -6.52
CA SER A 17 5.94 -11.53 -6.17
C SER A 17 6.80 -10.58 -5.33
N ASN A 18 6.21 -9.92 -4.32
CA ASN A 18 6.87 -8.91 -3.47
C ASN A 18 7.38 -7.64 -4.20
N PHE A 19 6.97 -7.44 -5.45
CA PHE A 19 7.15 -6.20 -6.20
C PHE A 19 5.88 -5.37 -6.21
N LYS A 20 6.04 -4.06 -6.06
CA LYS A 20 4.92 -3.11 -6.11
C LYS A 20 4.75 -2.51 -7.48
N PHE A 21 3.51 -2.54 -7.94
CA PHE A 21 3.09 -1.92 -9.18
C PHE A 21 2.10 -0.80 -8.90
N ARG A 22 2.28 0.32 -9.59
CA ARG A 22 1.39 1.47 -9.57
C ARG A 22 0.61 1.54 -10.88
N LYS A 23 -0.70 1.72 -10.78
CA LYS A 23 -1.58 1.99 -11.93
C LYS A 23 -1.17 3.29 -12.64
N ILE A 24 -1.06 3.24 -13.96
CA ILE A 24 -0.96 4.42 -14.80
C ILE A 24 -2.38 4.86 -15.14
N ASN A 25 -2.73 6.11 -14.83
CA ASN A 25 -4.08 6.64 -15.02
C ASN A 25 -4.48 6.79 -16.50
N ARG A 26 -3.51 6.75 -17.42
CA ARG A 26 -3.78 6.83 -18.86
C ARG A 26 -4.04 5.41 -19.39
N PRO A 27 -5.27 5.08 -19.80
CA PRO A 27 -5.55 3.80 -20.46
C PRO A 27 -4.81 3.74 -21.80
N LEU A 28 -4.46 2.53 -22.22
CA LEU A 28 -3.96 2.31 -23.58
C LEU A 28 -5.12 2.40 -24.57
N SER A 29 -4.83 2.73 -25.83
CA SER A 29 -5.83 2.76 -26.90
C SER A 29 -6.58 1.42 -27.06
N SER A 30 -5.97 0.32 -26.62
CA SER A 30 -6.53 -1.03 -26.59
C SER A 30 -7.56 -1.27 -25.47
N GLY A 31 -7.83 -0.28 -24.60
CA GLY A 31 -8.68 -0.45 -23.40
C GLY A 31 -7.96 -1.09 -22.20
N GLU A 32 -6.67 -1.41 -22.33
CA GLU A 32 -5.86 -2.01 -21.28
C GLU A 32 -5.34 -0.99 -20.26
N VAL A 33 -5.21 -1.42 -19.01
CA VAL A 33 -4.58 -0.66 -17.94
C VAL A 33 -3.13 -1.11 -17.77
N LYS A 34 -2.19 -0.18 -17.96
CA LYS A 34 -0.78 -0.44 -17.67
C LYS A 34 -0.43 -0.11 -16.22
N TRP A 35 0.27 -1.03 -15.58
CA TRP A 35 0.84 -0.89 -14.27
C TRP A 35 2.36 -0.89 -14.41
N ARG A 36 3.05 0.05 -13.75
CA ARG A 36 4.52 0.12 -13.76
C ARG A 36 5.04 -0.20 -12.38
N CYS A 37 6.23 -0.79 -12.29
CA CYS A 37 6.94 -0.88 -11.03
C CYS A 37 7.00 0.49 -10.31
N MET A 38 6.94 0.46 -8.98
CA MET A 38 7.02 1.65 -8.13
C MET A 38 8.40 2.33 -8.19
N VAL A 39 9.46 1.56 -8.45
CA VAL A 39 10.83 2.05 -8.59
C VAL A 39 10.98 2.73 -9.96
N LYS A 40 11.28 4.04 -9.97
CA LYS A 40 11.32 4.84 -11.21
C LYS A 40 12.38 4.38 -12.21
N THR A 41 13.48 3.84 -11.72
CA THR A 41 14.58 3.30 -12.53
C THR A 41 14.28 1.90 -13.07
N CYS A 42 13.18 1.28 -12.64
CA CYS A 42 12.80 -0.06 -13.06
C CYS A 42 11.93 -0.02 -14.32
N GLY A 43 12.30 -0.84 -15.31
CA GLY A 43 11.56 -1.00 -16.57
C GLY A 43 10.36 -1.94 -16.48
N ALA A 44 10.19 -2.67 -15.37
CA ALA A 44 9.15 -3.68 -15.24
C ALA A 44 7.72 -3.09 -15.29
N PHE A 45 6.83 -3.78 -15.99
CA PHE A 45 5.45 -3.38 -16.19
C PHE A 45 4.51 -4.58 -16.35
N LEU A 46 3.23 -4.33 -16.13
CA LEU A 46 2.13 -5.27 -16.32
C LEU A 46 1.03 -4.56 -17.12
N LYS A 47 0.34 -5.26 -18.00
CA LYS A 47 -0.88 -4.81 -18.67
C LYS A 47 -1.99 -5.79 -18.32
N MET A 48 -3.13 -5.25 -17.92
CA MET A 48 -4.33 -6.03 -17.61
C MET A 48 -5.52 -5.44 -18.35
N VAL A 49 -6.47 -6.30 -18.70
CA VAL A 49 -7.76 -5.91 -19.31
C VAL A 49 -8.77 -5.69 -18.19
N GLY A 50 -9.32 -4.48 -18.10
CA GLY A 50 -10.25 -4.12 -17.03
C GLY A 50 -9.56 -3.82 -15.68
N ASP A 51 -10.34 -3.30 -14.72
CA ASP A 51 -9.87 -3.02 -13.35
C ASP A 51 -10.05 -4.23 -12.42
N ASP A 52 -11.03 -5.09 -12.74
CA ASP A 52 -11.48 -6.20 -11.88
C ASP A 52 -10.97 -7.58 -12.34
N ASP A 53 -10.56 -7.74 -13.60
CA ASP A 53 -10.03 -9.01 -14.09
C ASP A 53 -8.51 -9.07 -13.86
N ASP A 54 -8.06 -10.06 -13.10
CA ASP A 54 -6.63 -10.38 -12.89
C ASP A 54 -5.97 -11.02 -14.12
N ARG A 55 -6.60 -10.88 -15.31
CA ARG A 55 -6.07 -11.40 -16.57
C ARG A 55 -4.98 -10.47 -17.08
N ILE A 56 -3.74 -10.90 -16.88
CA ILE A 56 -2.54 -10.25 -17.40
C ILE A 56 -2.43 -10.56 -18.90
N THR A 57 -2.55 -9.54 -19.74
CA THR A 57 -2.34 -9.68 -21.20
C THR A 57 -0.86 -9.66 -21.55
N GLU A 58 -0.09 -8.81 -20.86
CA GLU A 58 1.34 -8.65 -21.10
C GLU A 58 2.04 -8.33 -19.79
N GLN A 59 3.19 -8.95 -19.55
CA GLN A 59 4.04 -8.62 -18.41
C GLN A 59 5.51 -8.62 -18.78
N SER A 60 6.23 -7.66 -18.21
CA SER A 60 7.69 -7.65 -18.17
C SER A 60 8.10 -7.55 -16.71
N LEU A 61 8.58 -8.68 -16.17
CA LEU A 61 9.02 -8.83 -14.78
C LEU A 61 10.55 -8.70 -14.66
N ASN A 62 11.22 -8.08 -15.63
CA ASN A 62 12.66 -7.83 -15.54
C ASN A 62 12.94 -6.66 -14.59
N HIS A 63 13.11 -6.97 -13.31
CA HIS A 63 13.44 -6.01 -12.26
C HIS A 63 14.95 -5.84 -12.14
N ASN A 64 15.40 -4.58 -12.11
CA ASN A 64 16.79 -4.20 -11.83
C ASN A 64 17.03 -3.88 -10.35
N HIS A 65 16.17 -4.39 -9.46
CA HIS A 65 16.26 -4.18 -8.03
C HIS A 65 15.70 -5.39 -7.29
N GLU A 66 16.13 -5.56 -6.04
CA GLU A 66 15.66 -6.64 -5.20
C GLU A 66 14.17 -6.49 -4.85
N SER A 67 13.52 -7.63 -4.61
CA SER A 67 12.16 -7.67 -4.07
C SER A 67 12.13 -7.09 -2.65
N MET A 68 10.97 -6.62 -2.21
CA MET A 68 10.84 -6.22 -0.81
C MET A 68 10.81 -7.46 0.10
N SER A 69 11.43 -7.32 1.27
CA SER A 69 11.25 -8.29 2.34
C SER A 69 9.80 -8.31 2.83
N ASP A 70 9.34 -9.48 3.27
CA ASP A 70 7.99 -9.68 3.79
C ASP A 70 7.72 -8.79 5.01
N GLN A 71 8.75 -8.55 5.84
CA GLN A 71 8.73 -7.57 6.93
C GLN A 71 8.32 -6.17 6.45
N ASN A 72 8.95 -5.69 5.38
CA ASN A 72 8.66 -4.36 4.84
C ASN A 72 7.26 -4.29 4.23
N LEU A 73 6.83 -5.37 3.58
CA LEU A 73 5.49 -5.47 3.00
C LEU A 73 4.42 -5.41 4.09
N GLN A 74 4.53 -6.27 5.10
CA GLN A 74 3.60 -6.35 6.22
C GLN A 74 3.54 -5.04 7.01
N LYS A 75 4.70 -4.43 7.27
CA LYS A 75 4.79 -3.10 7.89
C LYS A 75 4.03 -2.04 7.11
N GLN A 76 4.19 -2.01 5.79
CA GLN A 76 3.50 -1.04 4.95
C GLN A 76 2.00 -1.33 4.86
N PHE A 77 1.62 -2.61 4.85
CA PHE A 77 0.23 -3.03 4.90
C PHE A 77 -0.48 -2.54 6.18
N VAL A 78 0.08 -2.89 7.33
CA VAL A 78 -0.41 -2.47 8.65
C VAL A 78 -0.43 -0.95 8.76
N THR A 79 0.62 -0.27 8.30
CA THR A 79 0.68 1.20 8.27
C THR A 79 -0.44 1.79 7.42
N GLY A 80 -0.77 1.18 6.28
CA GLY A 80 -1.87 1.61 5.43
C GLY A 80 -3.22 1.53 6.16
N VAL A 81 -3.51 0.36 6.73
CA VAL A 81 -4.77 0.09 7.45
C VAL A 81 -4.95 1.02 8.64
N VAL A 82 -3.95 1.12 9.53
CA VAL A 82 -4.05 1.95 10.75
C VAL A 82 -4.11 3.43 10.43
N LYS A 83 -3.43 3.90 9.37
CA LYS A 83 -3.52 5.30 8.95
C LYS A 83 -4.91 5.62 8.40
N ARG A 84 -5.52 4.72 7.64
CA ARG A 84 -6.88 4.89 7.11
C ARG A 84 -7.90 4.97 8.26
N LYS A 85 -7.88 4.00 9.17
CA LYS A 85 -8.73 4.00 10.37
C LYS A 85 -8.50 5.26 11.22
N ALA A 86 -7.27 5.74 11.33
CA ALA A 86 -6.95 6.94 12.09
C ALA A 86 -7.51 8.24 11.51
N THR A 87 -7.74 8.28 10.20
CA THR A 87 -8.32 9.42 9.50
C THR A 87 -9.85 9.35 9.41
N GLU A 88 -10.42 8.14 9.34
CA GLU A 88 -11.86 7.91 9.36
C GLU A 88 -12.46 8.09 10.77
N ASP A 89 -11.78 7.54 11.78
CA ASP A 89 -12.18 7.63 13.18
C ASP A 89 -11.17 8.49 13.95
N ILE A 90 -11.37 9.80 13.92
CA ILE A 90 -10.45 10.77 14.54
C ILE A 90 -10.62 10.85 16.06
N CYS A 91 -11.81 10.55 16.58
CA CYS A 91 -12.18 10.64 17.99
C CYS A 91 -11.63 9.47 18.82
N THR A 92 -11.44 8.29 18.23
CA THR A 92 -10.90 7.14 18.95
C THR A 92 -9.44 7.36 19.35
N LYS A 93 -9.03 6.81 20.50
CA LYS A 93 -7.64 6.87 20.96
C LYS A 93 -6.69 6.14 19.98
N PRO A 94 -5.54 6.72 19.60
CA PRO A 94 -4.58 6.10 18.67
C PRO A 94 -4.17 4.67 19.03
N SER A 95 -4.07 4.35 20.33
CA SER A 95 -3.77 3.00 20.81
C SER A 95 -4.87 2.00 20.46
N LYS A 96 -6.15 2.38 20.57
CA LYS A 96 -7.29 1.52 20.19
C LYS A 96 -7.32 1.27 18.68
N ILE A 97 -7.01 2.29 17.87
CA ILE A 97 -6.91 2.15 16.41
C ILE A 97 -5.79 1.20 16.02
N PHE A 98 -4.62 1.32 16.66
CA PHE A 98 -3.53 0.40 16.41
C PHE A 98 -3.94 -1.04 16.75
N CYS A 99 -4.44 -1.29 17.97
CA CYS A 99 -4.86 -2.63 18.39
C CYS A 99 -5.96 -3.21 17.48
N ASN A 100 -7.00 -2.45 17.16
CA ASN A 100 -8.05 -2.90 16.23
C ASN A 100 -7.57 -3.02 14.78
N GLY A 101 -6.50 -2.32 14.41
CA GLY A 101 -5.88 -2.42 13.09
C GLY A 101 -5.16 -3.75 12.91
N ILE A 102 -4.43 -4.20 13.93
CA ILE A 102 -3.60 -5.41 13.86
C ILE A 102 -4.34 -6.71 14.21
N LYS A 103 -5.52 -6.65 14.84
CA LYS A 103 -6.29 -7.84 15.28
C LYS A 103 -6.51 -8.89 14.19
N ASN A 104 -6.72 -8.47 12.95
CA ASN A 104 -7.05 -9.36 11.82
C ASN A 104 -5.94 -9.38 10.76
N ILE A 105 -4.72 -8.99 11.11
CA ILE A 105 -3.59 -8.93 10.17
C ILE A 105 -2.49 -9.84 10.69
N ALA A 106 -1.83 -10.60 9.81
CA ALA A 106 -0.60 -11.30 10.15
C ALA A 106 0.44 -10.31 10.70
N THR A 107 0.89 -10.54 11.93
CA THR A 107 1.90 -9.70 12.59
C THR A 107 3.25 -10.41 12.78
N GLU A 108 3.43 -11.58 12.21
CA GLU A 108 4.61 -12.46 12.39
C GLU A 108 5.93 -11.78 12.03
N HIS A 109 5.93 -10.93 10.99
CA HIS A 109 7.13 -10.21 10.57
C HIS A 109 7.27 -8.78 11.15
N LEU A 110 6.43 -8.37 12.10
CA LEU A 110 6.51 -7.02 12.69
C LEU A 110 7.44 -7.00 13.91
N GLN A 111 8.40 -6.07 13.91
CA GLN A 111 9.25 -5.84 15.07
C GLN A 111 8.66 -4.82 16.05
N VAL A 112 9.09 -4.88 17.31
CA VAL A 112 8.70 -3.91 18.36
C VAL A 112 9.09 -2.48 17.97
N SER A 113 10.22 -2.31 17.29
CA SER A 113 10.67 -1.02 16.74
C SER A 113 9.67 -0.43 15.73
N ASP A 114 9.02 -1.27 14.93
CA ASP A 114 8.01 -0.85 13.96
C ASP A 114 6.73 -0.35 14.60
N VAL A 115 6.33 -0.91 15.75
CA VAL A 115 5.15 -0.45 16.50
C VAL A 115 5.25 1.04 16.84
N ARG A 116 6.42 1.48 17.30
CA ARG A 116 6.67 2.91 17.61
C ARG A 116 6.55 3.77 16.35
N ASN A 117 7.13 3.32 15.24
CA ASN A 117 7.06 4.01 13.96
C ASN A 117 5.62 4.12 13.44
N ILE A 118 4.84 3.03 13.52
CA ILE A 118 3.45 2.97 13.09
C ILE A 118 2.59 3.93 13.92
N LYS A 119 2.73 3.91 15.25
CA LYS A 119 2.02 4.86 16.13
C LYS A 119 2.33 6.32 15.76
N ARG A 120 3.60 6.66 15.47
CA ARG A 120 3.96 7.99 14.99
C ARG A 120 3.28 8.36 13.67
N LYS A 121 3.13 7.41 12.75
CA LYS A 121 2.41 7.62 11.48
C LYS A 121 0.91 7.90 11.69
N ILE A 122 0.27 7.28 12.69
CA ILE A 122 -1.12 7.57 13.09
C ILE A 122 -1.27 9.05 13.49
N TYR A 123 -0.43 9.53 14.41
CA TYR A 123 -0.45 10.94 14.84
C TYR A 123 -0.19 11.91 13.68
N ASN A 124 0.80 11.60 12.84
CA ASN A 124 1.13 12.42 11.67
C ASN A 124 0.01 12.44 10.62
N ALA A 125 -0.80 11.38 10.51
CA ALA A 125 -1.95 11.36 9.62
C ALA A 125 -3.06 12.28 10.15
N ARG A 126 -3.36 12.22 11.45
CA ARG A 126 -4.38 13.06 12.10
C ARG A 126 -4.06 14.55 12.07
N ARG A 127 -2.80 14.92 12.32
CA ARG A 127 -2.37 16.33 12.27
C ARG A 127 -2.51 16.99 10.90
N LYS A 128 -2.74 16.22 9.83
CA LYS A 128 -3.03 16.79 8.50
C LYS A 128 -4.50 17.16 8.31
N ILE A 129 -5.37 16.67 9.19
CA ILE A 129 -6.82 16.87 9.14
C ILE A 129 -7.24 17.86 10.23
N LEU A 130 -6.65 17.73 11.42
CA LEU A 130 -6.92 18.64 12.53
C LEU A 130 -6.34 20.02 12.25
N PRO A 131 -7.03 21.10 12.65
CA PRO A 131 -6.48 22.46 12.57
C PRO A 131 -5.20 22.55 13.40
N SER A 132 -4.28 23.45 13.01
CA SER A 132 -3.16 23.75 13.88
C SER A 132 -3.69 24.40 15.16
N PHE A 133 -3.08 24.06 16.29
CA PHE A 133 -3.37 24.78 17.52
C PHE A 133 -2.97 26.27 17.32
N PRO A 134 -3.76 27.22 17.84
CA PRO A 134 -3.40 28.64 17.84
C PRO A 134 -2.11 28.90 18.64
#